data_AF-A0A2A4W9X5-F1
#
_entry.id   AF-A0A2A4W9X5-F1
#
_cell.length_a   1.000
_cell.length_b   1.000
_cell.length_c   1.000
_cell.angle_alpha   90.00
_cell.angle_beta   90.00
_cell.angle_gamma   90.00
#
_symmetry.space_group_name_H-M   'P 1'
#
loop_
_entity.id
_entity.type
_entity.pdbx_description
1 polymer ?
#
loop_
_entity_poly.entity_id
_entity_poly.type
_entity_poly.pdbx_seq_one_letter_code
_entity_poly.pdbx_strand_id
1 'polypeptide(L)'
;MKFPCPKCEQPGISPKNKYRAGYMQDTFCAHCNVRLSANPWFLVPFSLIYMWVLAVCTFLYVFDGAGMMALLYGVIGWLVVDALNVLLIPMIEMDG
;
A
#
# COMPACT_ATOMS: atom_id res chain seq x y z
N MET A 1 0.00 -1.10 16.59
CA MET A 1 0.94 -1.98 15.85
C MET A 1 2.11 -1.15 15.38
N LYS A 2 3.35 -1.63 15.54
CA LYS A 2 4.56 -1.02 14.96
C LYS A 2 5.25 -2.06 14.10
N PHE A 3 5.77 -1.67 12.95
CA PHE A 3 6.46 -2.58 12.03
C PHE A 3 7.97 -2.61 12.36
N PRO A 4 8.61 -3.79 12.32
CA PRO A 4 10.04 -3.90 12.53
C PRO A 4 10.80 -3.25 11.38
N CYS A 5 11.92 -2.62 11.71
CA CYS A 5 12.85 -2.10 10.72
C CYS A 5 13.70 -3.25 10.14
N PRO A 6 13.94 -3.33 8.82
CA PRO A 6 14.75 -4.39 8.23
C PRO A 6 16.24 -4.33 8.62
N LYS A 7 16.73 -3.18 9.11
CA LYS A 7 18.13 -2.98 9.50
C LYS A 7 18.39 -3.21 10.99
N CYS A 8 17.61 -2.54 11.85
CA CYS A 8 17.83 -2.59 13.30
C CYS A 8 16.87 -3.54 14.03
N GLU A 9 15.92 -4.16 13.32
CA GLU A 9 14.88 -5.09 13.83
C GLU A 9 13.96 -4.52 14.91
N GLN A 10 14.23 -3.32 15.42
CA GLN A 10 13.41 -2.67 16.42
C GLN A 10 12.07 -2.20 15.81
N PRO A 11 10.97 -2.27 16.58
CA PRO A 11 9.68 -1.75 16.16
C PRO A 11 9.71 -0.22 16.14
N GLY A 12 10.15 0.34 15.01
CA GLY A 12 10.37 1.77 14.82
C GLY A 12 9.37 2.44 13.87
N ILE A 13 8.60 1.67 13.11
CA ILE A 13 7.84 2.21 11.97
C ILE A 13 6.35 2.21 12.30
N SER A 14 5.76 3.41 12.29
CA SER A 14 4.32 3.59 12.53
C SER A 14 3.50 3.08 11.34
N PRO A 15 2.23 2.67 11.54
CA PRO A 15 1.35 2.29 10.44
C PRO A 15 1.16 3.39 9.41
N LYS A 16 1.14 4.67 9.85
CA LYS A 16 1.09 5.82 8.95
C LYS A 16 2.31 5.90 8.04
N ASN A 17 3.51 5.69 8.57
CA ASN A 17 4.73 5.67 7.77
C ASN A 17 4.74 4.46 6.83
N LYS A 18 4.32 3.29 7.32
CA LYS A 18 4.17 2.09 6.51
C LYS A 18 3.22 2.30 5.32
N TYR A 19 2.08 2.93 5.56
CA TYR A 19 1.12 3.30 4.51
C TYR A 19 1.77 4.21 3.47
N ARG A 20 2.43 5.29 3.90
CA ARG A 20 3.15 6.20 2.99
C ARG A 20 4.22 5.49 2.17
N ALA A 21 4.97 4.58 2.78
CA ALA A 21 5.97 3.76 2.09
C ALA A 21 5.33 2.91 0.98
N GLY A 22 4.11 2.39 1.22
CA GLY A 22 3.27 1.70 0.25
C GLY A 22 2.86 2.51 -0.99
N TYR A 23 3.11 3.82 -0.98
CA TYR A 23 2.94 4.76 -2.09
C TYR A 23 4.28 5.32 -2.58
N MET A 24 5.35 4.52 -2.47
CA MET A 24 6.72 4.89 -2.86
C MET A 24 7.28 6.13 -2.14
N GLN A 25 6.71 6.52 -0.99
CA GLN A 25 7.27 7.62 -0.21
C GLN A 25 8.36 7.13 0.73
N ASP A 26 9.39 7.97 0.89
CA ASP A 26 10.44 7.70 1.85
C ASP A 26 9.96 7.85 3.30
N THR A 27 10.48 6.97 4.15
CA THR A 27 10.30 7.05 5.58
C THR A 27 11.63 6.81 6.29
N PHE A 28 11.73 7.25 7.54
CA PHE A 28 12.92 7.05 8.35
C PHE A 28 12.58 6.20 9.57
N CYS A 29 13.51 5.31 9.94
CA CYS A 29 13.37 4.56 11.18
C CYS A 29 13.61 5.48 12.39
N ALA A 30 12.73 5.44 13.40
CA ALA A 30 12.87 6.26 14.61
C ALA A 30 14.11 5.92 15.47
N HIS A 31 14.74 4.76 15.25
CA HIS A 31 15.87 4.28 16.05
C HIS A 31 17.22 4.42 15.34
N CYS A 32 17.35 3.86 14.14
CA CYS A 32 18.62 3.88 13.38
C CYS A 32 18.69 5.00 12.33
N ASN A 33 17.63 5.80 12.19
CA ASN A 33 17.52 6.90 11.22
C ASN A 33 17.82 6.53 9.76
N VAL A 34 17.74 5.24 9.42
CA VAL A 34 17.95 4.77 8.05
C VAL A 34 16.74 5.12 7.18
N ARG A 35 17.01 5.44 5.91
CA ARG A 35 15.99 5.65 4.88
C ARG A 35 15.38 4.31 4.46
N LEU A 36 14.06 4.24 4.50
CA LEU A 36 13.28 3.05 4.20
C LEU A 36 12.18 3.38 3.20
N SER A 37 11.98 2.49 2.24
CA SER A 37 10.82 2.49 1.35
C SER A 37 10.18 1.11 1.28
N ALA A 38 9.01 1.02 0.66
CA ALA A 38 8.42 -0.28 0.36
C ALA A 38 9.16 -0.96 -0.79
N ASN A 39 9.24 -2.30 -0.74
CA ASN A 39 9.91 -3.07 -1.79
C ASN A 39 9.21 -2.87 -3.16
N PRO A 40 9.91 -2.35 -4.18
CA PRO A 40 9.33 -2.08 -5.50
C PRO A 40 8.80 -3.35 -6.16
N TRP A 41 9.42 -4.51 -5.92
CA TRP A 41 8.96 -5.79 -6.48
C TRP A 41 7.58 -6.21 -6.00
N PHE A 42 7.19 -5.80 -4.79
CA PHE A 42 5.85 -6.03 -4.25
C PHE A 42 4.90 -4.89 -4.61
N LEU A 43 5.40 -3.66 -4.76
CA LEU A 43 4.59 -2.51 -5.17
C LEU A 43 4.03 -2.63 -6.58
N VAL A 44 4.81 -3.16 -7.53
CA VAL A 44 4.37 -3.30 -8.93
C VAL A 44 3.10 -4.14 -9.07
N PRO A 45 3.04 -5.40 -8.57
CA PRO A 45 1.82 -6.19 -8.66
C PRO A 45 0.66 -5.59 -7.86
N PHE A 46 0.92 -4.95 -6.72
CA PHE A 46 -0.11 -4.22 -5.98
C PHE A 46 -0.68 -3.04 -6.77
N SER A 47 0.16 -2.32 -7.52
CA SER A 47 -0.26 -1.23 -8.39
C SER A 47 -1.18 -1.74 -9.51
N LEU A 48 -0.89 -2.92 -10.07
CA LEU A 48 -1.79 -3.57 -11.03
C LEU A 48 -3.14 -3.93 -10.41
N ILE A 49 -3.17 -4.37 -9.15
CA ILE A 49 -4.41 -4.65 -8.43
C ILE A 49 -5.23 -3.37 -8.22
N TYR A 50 -4.61 -2.24 -7.88
CA TYR A 50 -5.32 -0.95 -7.81
C TYR A 50 -5.95 -0.58 -9.15
N MET A 51 -5.19 -0.70 -10.24
CA MET A 51 -5.71 -0.46 -11.59
C MET A 51 -6.84 -1.43 -11.95
N TRP A 52 -6.75 -2.69 -11.50
CA TRP A 52 -7.79 -3.68 -11.70
C TRP A 52 -9.08 -3.32 -10.94
N VAL A 53 -9.00 -2.89 -9.69
CA VAL A 53 -10.16 -2.41 -8.92
C VAL A 53 -10.83 -1.23 -9.64
N LEU A 54 -10.04 -0.28 -10.15
CA LEU A 54 -10.55 0.83 -10.93
C LEU A 54 -11.23 0.38 -12.23
N ALA A 55 -10.63 -0.58 -12.95
CA ALA A 55 -11.19 -1.14 -14.17
C ALA A 55 -12.52 -1.87 -13.92
N VAL A 56 -12.60 -2.70 -12.88
CA VAL A 56 -13.84 -3.40 -12.49
C VAL A 56 -14.90 -2.41 -12.05
N CYS A 57 -14.54 -1.42 -11.24
CA CYS A 57 -15.48 -0.37 -10.83
C CYS A 57 -16.06 0.38 -12.04
N THR A 58 -15.20 0.73 -13.00
CA THR A 58 -15.62 1.40 -14.24
C THR A 58 -16.52 0.49 -15.07
N PHE A 59 -16.17 -0.79 -15.17
CA PHE A 59 -16.97 -1.77 -15.90
C PHE A 59 -18.37 -1.92 -15.30
N LEU A 60 -18.47 -2.08 -13.98
CA LEU A 60 -19.75 -2.20 -13.27
C LEU A 60 -20.60 -0.93 -13.41
N TYR A 61 -19.96 0.24 -13.41
CA TYR A 61 -20.64 1.51 -13.58
C TYR A 61 -21.22 1.69 -14.99
N VAL A 62 -20.44 1.37 -16.03
CA VAL A 62 -20.78 1.67 -17.42
C VAL A 62 -21.59 0.56 -18.09
N PHE A 63 -21.23 -0.71 -17.85
CA PHE A 63 -21.76 -1.84 -18.61
C PHE A 63 -22.75 -2.70 -17.83
N ASP A 64 -22.61 -2.79 -16.52
CA ASP A 64 -23.46 -3.67 -15.67
C ASP A 64 -24.64 -2.94 -15.01
N GLY A 65 -24.75 -1.63 -15.24
CA GLY A 65 -25.87 -0.82 -14.72
C GLY A 65 -25.89 -0.65 -13.20
N ALA A 66 -24.82 -1.03 -12.49
CA ALA A 66 -24.74 -0.89 -11.03
C ALA A 66 -24.74 0.58 -10.57
N GLY A 67 -24.46 1.53 -11.48
CA GLY A 67 -24.53 2.96 -11.22
C GLY A 67 -23.72 3.36 -9.99
N MET A 68 -24.30 4.15 -9.09
CA MET A 68 -23.62 4.62 -7.88
C MET A 68 -23.14 3.50 -6.94
N MET A 69 -23.72 2.30 -6.99
CA MET A 69 -23.25 1.16 -6.18
C MET A 69 -21.88 0.66 -6.62
N ALA A 70 -21.52 0.82 -7.90
CA ALA A 70 -20.18 0.48 -8.39
C ALA A 70 -19.10 1.28 -7.65
N LEU A 71 -19.36 2.55 -7.33
CA LEU A 71 -18.44 3.39 -6.56
C LEU A 71 -18.23 2.86 -5.14
N LEU A 72 -19.31 2.39 -4.50
CA LEU A 72 -19.21 1.79 -3.17
C LEU A 72 -18.35 0.52 -3.19
N TYR A 73 -18.55 -0.35 -4.19
CA TYR A 73 -17.69 -1.52 -4.39
C TYR A 73 -16.23 -1.13 -4.68
N GLY A 74 -16.02 -0.08 -5.47
CA GLY A 74 -14.71 0.49 -5.74
C GLY A 74 -14.00 0.94 -4.45
N VAL A 75 -14.69 1.71 -3.60
CA VAL A 75 -14.15 2.17 -2.30
C VAL A 75 -13.82 0.99 -1.38
N ILE A 76 -14.74 0.01 -1.25
CA ILE A 76 -14.50 -1.18 -0.43
C ILE A 76 -13.29 -1.96 -0.96
N GLY A 77 -13.22 -2.20 -2.27
CA GLY A 77 -12.10 -2.86 -2.92
C GLY A 77 -10.78 -2.12 -2.66
N TRP A 78 -10.78 -0.79 -2.80
CA TRP A 78 -9.61 0.04 -2.56
C TRP A 78 -9.11 -0.07 -1.12
N LEU A 79 -10.01 0.00 -0.14
CA LEU A 79 -9.68 -0.13 1.29
C LEU A 79 -9.09 -1.50 1.62
N VAL A 80 -9.58 -2.57 0.97
CA VAL A 80 -9.00 -3.91 1.11
C VAL A 80 -7.58 -3.94 0.58
N VAL A 81 -7.34 -3.38 -0.61
CA VAL A 81 -5.99 -3.33 -1.20
C VAL A 81 -5.05 -2.48 -0.33
N ASP A 82 -5.53 -1.36 0.21
CA ASP A 82 -4.77 -0.51 1.15
C ASP A 82 -4.37 -1.26 2.42
N ALA A 83 -5.30 -2.00 3.02
CA ALA A 83 -5.02 -2.81 4.20
C ALA A 83 -3.98 -3.90 3.88
N LEU A 84 -4.13 -4.58 2.75
CA LEU A 84 -3.19 -5.59 2.29
C LEU A 84 -1.81 -5.00 1.98
N ASN A 85 -1.73 -3.80 1.42
CA ASN A 85 -0.48 -3.11 1.13
C ASN A 85 0.31 -2.88 2.44
N VAL A 86 -0.35 -2.35 3.47
CA VAL A 86 0.26 -2.09 4.78
C VAL A 86 0.74 -3.37 5.46
N LEU A 87 -0.01 -4.47 5.33
CA LEU A 87 0.25 -5.73 6.02
C LEU A 87 1.28 -6.61 5.30
N LEU A 88 1.23 -6.67 3.96
CA LEU A 88 1.98 -7.64 3.18
C LEU A 88 3.26 -7.09 2.57
N ILE A 89 3.33 -5.79 2.26
CA ILE A 89 4.50 -5.27 1.52
C ILE A 89 5.67 -5.11 2.48
N PRO A 90 6.80 -5.82 2.29
CA PRO A 90 7.98 -5.64 3.12
C PRO A 90 8.65 -4.28 2.84
N MET A 91 9.34 -3.75 3.84
CA MET A 91 10.18 -2.56 3.65
C MET A 91 11.61 -2.97 3.34
N ILE A 92 12.30 -2.15 2.57
CA ILE A 92 13.71 -2.29 2.25
C ILE A 92 14.47 -1.03 2.65
N GLU A 93 15.75 -1.21 2.96
CA GLU A 93 16.70 -0.10 3.03
C GLU A 93 16.90 0.48 1.63
N MET A 94 16.88 1.80 1.54
CA MET A 94 17.24 2.51 0.33
C MET A 94 18.68 2.97 0.51
N ASP A 95 19.61 2.37 -0.24
CA ASP A 95 20.99 2.86 -0.33
C ASP A 95 20.93 4.27 -0.95
N GLY A 96 21.38 5.26 -0.17
CA GLY A 96 21.51 6.66 -0.58
C GLY A 96 22.92 6.95 -1.06
#